data_AF-I3UHZ7-F1
#
_entry.id   AF-I3UHZ7-F1
#
_cell.length_a   1.000
_cell.length_b   1.000
_cell.length_c   1.000
_cell.angle_alpha   90.00
_cell.angle_beta   90.00
_cell.angle_gamma   90.00
#
_symmetry.space_group_name_H-M   'P 1'
#
loop_
_entity.id
_entity.type
_entity.pdbx_description
1 polymer ?
#
loop_
_entity_poly.entity_id
_entity_poly.type
_entity_poly.pdbx_seq_one_letter_code
_entity_poly.pdbx_strand_id
1 'polypeptide(L)'
;MRSALETAHRRAIRREWSNRGMSLLFNLELTWLAGLAGFVVKSWLVFLGAFMLMMWLRRYPVFCLIMCVLFTANWTFGAWSLSYFDDGWSVRTFTLSVFAFSVFGWLHWRGLDELNDIYAR
;
A
#
# COMPACT_ATOMS: atom_id res chain seq x y z
N MET A 1 11.28 11.31 36.45
CA MET A 1 10.41 10.18 36.04
C MET A 1 9.18 10.62 35.24
N ARG A 2 8.44 11.67 35.65
CA ARG A 2 7.24 12.17 34.93
C ARG A 2 7.49 12.55 33.45
N SER A 3 8.61 13.21 33.16
CA SER A 3 8.98 13.64 31.80
C SER A 3 9.31 12.47 30.85
N ALA A 4 9.91 11.40 31.37
CA ALA A 4 10.24 10.19 30.61
C ALA A 4 8.97 9.41 30.23
N LEU A 5 7.97 9.38 31.12
CA LEU A 5 6.68 8.76 30.88
C LEU A 5 5.87 9.54 29.84
N GLU A 6 5.88 10.88 29.92
CA GLU A 6 5.24 11.76 28.93
C GLU A 6 5.88 11.62 27.52
N THR A 7 7.21 11.54 27.45
CA THR A 7 7.91 11.34 26.16
C THR A 7 7.74 9.92 25.62
N ALA A 8 7.58 8.91 26.47
CA ALA A 8 7.20 7.57 26.04
C ALA A 8 5.77 7.54 25.49
N HIS A 9 4.83 8.22 26.16
CA HIS A 9 3.43 8.26 25.75
C HIS A 9 3.24 9.02 24.42
N ARG A 10 3.91 10.17 24.23
CA ARG A 10 3.89 10.88 22.93
C ARG A 10 4.48 10.05 21.79
N ARG A 11 5.54 9.26 22.07
CA ARG A 11 6.12 8.34 21.08
C ARG A 11 5.16 7.19 20.75
N ALA A 12 4.44 6.65 21.74
CA ALA A 12 3.43 5.63 21.53
C ALA A 12 2.28 6.13 20.67
N ILE A 13 1.72 7.31 20.98
CA ILE A 13 0.63 7.94 20.20
C ILE A 13 1.08 8.24 18.77
N ARG A 14 2.31 8.75 18.58
CA ARG A 14 2.84 9.04 17.24
C ARG A 14 3.08 7.77 16.43
N ARG A 15 3.49 6.67 17.07
CA ARG A 15 3.56 5.34 16.42
C ARG A 15 2.18 4.84 16.04
N GLU A 16 1.19 5.00 16.90
CA GLU A 16 -0.18 4.57 16.63
C GLU A 16 -0.84 5.33 15.47
N TRP A 17 -0.61 6.64 15.36
CA TRP A 17 -1.04 7.44 14.21
C TRP A 17 -0.30 7.08 12.91
N SER A 18 1.03 6.92 12.99
CA SER A 18 1.85 6.51 11.85
C SER A 18 1.48 5.11 11.38
N ASN A 19 1.15 4.22 12.30
CA ASN A 19 0.64 2.89 12.01
C ASN A 19 -0.69 3.05 11.28
N ARG A 20 -1.73 3.60 11.91
CA ARG A 20 -3.08 3.68 11.31
C ARG A 20 -3.12 4.27 9.88
N GLY A 21 -2.23 5.20 9.56
CA GLY A 21 -2.10 5.77 8.20
C GLY A 21 -1.67 4.76 7.12
N MET A 22 -0.81 3.81 7.44
CA MET A 22 -0.26 2.83 6.49
C MET A 22 -1.27 1.72 6.16
N SER A 23 -1.95 1.21 7.19
CA SER A 23 -3.13 0.35 7.07
C SER A 23 -4.26 0.98 6.23
N LEU A 24 -4.41 2.30 6.30
CA LEU A 24 -5.38 3.04 5.49
C LEU A 24 -4.97 3.13 4.02
N LEU A 25 -3.69 3.36 3.72
CA LEU A 25 -3.18 3.34 2.35
C LEU A 25 -3.44 1.99 1.68
N PHE A 26 -3.13 0.88 2.37
CA PHE A 26 -3.36 -0.46 1.84
C PHE A 26 -4.86 -0.73 1.56
N ASN A 27 -5.76 -0.24 2.43
CA ASN A 27 -7.20 -0.32 2.17
C ASN A 27 -7.63 0.48 0.94
N LEU A 28 -7.05 1.66 0.74
CA LEU A 28 -7.35 2.52 -0.40
C LEU A 28 -6.94 1.83 -1.70
N GLU A 29 -5.78 1.18 -1.71
CA GLU A 29 -5.30 0.40 -2.87
C GLU A 29 -6.17 -0.82 -3.19
N LEU A 30 -6.59 -1.57 -2.16
CA LEU A 30 -7.55 -2.67 -2.35
C LEU A 30 -8.90 -2.16 -2.87
N THR A 31 -9.37 -1.03 -2.36
CA THR A 31 -10.61 -0.40 -2.83
C THR A 31 -10.47 0.06 -4.28
N TRP A 32 -9.33 0.62 -4.64
CA TRP A 32 -9.01 1.02 -6.01
C TRP A 32 -9.00 -0.20 -6.95
N LEU A 33 -8.39 -1.32 -6.54
CA LEU A 33 -8.34 -2.54 -7.35
C LEU A 33 -9.73 -3.17 -7.54
N ALA A 34 -10.56 -3.17 -6.49
CA ALA A 34 -11.96 -3.56 -6.59
C ALA A 34 -12.75 -2.62 -7.53
N GLY A 35 -12.50 -1.32 -7.44
CA GLY A 35 -13.05 -0.29 -8.32
C GLY A 35 -12.74 -0.55 -9.78
N LEU A 36 -11.47 -0.85 -10.09
CA LEU A 36 -11.03 -1.23 -11.44
C LEU A 36 -11.73 -2.49 -11.94
N ALA A 37 -11.84 -3.54 -11.11
CA ALA A 37 -12.53 -4.77 -11.51
C ALA A 37 -13.99 -4.51 -11.88
N GLY A 38 -14.72 -3.72 -11.09
CA GLY A 38 -16.09 -3.32 -11.41
C GLY A 38 -16.19 -2.44 -12.65
N PHE A 39 -15.23 -1.53 -12.86
CA PHE A 39 -15.19 -0.67 -14.05
C PHE A 39 -14.95 -1.47 -15.33
N VAL A 40 -13.99 -2.40 -15.33
CA VAL A 40 -13.65 -3.26 -16.47
C VAL A 40 -14.85 -4.08 -16.92
N VAL A 41 -15.60 -4.64 -15.96
CA VAL A 41 -16.78 -5.47 -16.23
C VAL A 41 -18.06 -4.62 -16.34
N LYS A 42 -17.97 -3.30 -16.18
CA LYS A 42 -19.09 -2.35 -16.16
C LYS A 42 -20.23 -2.78 -15.22
N SER A 43 -19.88 -3.36 -14.08
CA SER A 43 -20.83 -3.94 -13.13
C SER A 43 -20.52 -3.52 -11.70
N TRP A 44 -21.49 -2.84 -11.07
CA TRP A 44 -21.39 -2.42 -9.67
C TRP A 44 -21.44 -3.61 -8.70
N LEU A 45 -22.10 -4.71 -9.07
CA LEU A 45 -22.12 -5.95 -8.28
C LEU A 45 -20.73 -6.61 -8.24
N VAL A 46 -20.00 -6.58 -9.35
CA VAL A 46 -18.63 -7.09 -9.42
C VAL A 46 -17.70 -6.24 -8.55
N PHE A 47 -17.86 -4.91 -8.58
CA PHE A 47 -17.17 -4.01 -7.64
C PHE A 47 -17.43 -4.41 -6.19
N LEU A 48 -18.70 -4.53 -5.80
CA LEU A 48 -19.09 -4.83 -4.41
C LEU A 48 -18.54 -6.20 -3.98
N GLY A 49 -18.68 -7.22 -4.83
CA GLY A 49 -18.18 -8.56 -4.57
C GLY A 49 -16.66 -8.60 -4.43
N ALA A 50 -15.93 -7.94 -5.34
CA ALA A 50 -14.47 -7.83 -5.28
C ALA A 50 -14.01 -7.08 -4.03
N PHE A 51 -14.68 -5.98 -3.67
CA PHE A 51 -14.38 -5.20 -2.47
C PHE A 51 -14.56 -6.03 -1.20
N MET A 52 -15.72 -6.70 -1.07
CA MET A 52 -15.99 -7.57 0.09
C MET A 52 -14.99 -8.72 0.19
N LEU A 53 -14.65 -9.34 -0.94
CA LEU A 53 -13.65 -10.41 -1.00
C LEU A 53 -12.27 -9.91 -0.56
N MET A 54 -11.81 -8.75 -1.06
CA MET A 54 -10.50 -8.19 -0.68
C MET A 54 -10.45 -7.79 0.79
N MET A 55 -11.52 -7.20 1.33
CA MET A 55 -11.60 -6.87 2.75
C MET A 55 -11.62 -8.12 3.64
N TRP A 56 -12.20 -9.22 3.16
CA TRP A 56 -12.12 -10.51 3.84
C TRP A 56 -10.69 -11.10 3.77
N LEU A 57 -10.08 -11.09 2.58
CA LEU A 57 -8.73 -11.62 2.34
C LEU A 57 -7.64 -10.85 3.08
N ARG A 58 -7.86 -9.57 3.37
CA ARG A 58 -6.95 -8.73 4.17
C ARG A 58 -6.61 -9.29 5.56
N ARG A 59 -7.44 -10.19 6.10
CA ARG A 59 -7.16 -10.89 7.36
C ARG A 59 -5.97 -11.86 7.27
N TYR A 60 -5.60 -12.28 6.05
CA TYR A 60 -4.52 -13.23 5.85
C TYR A 60 -3.21 -12.49 5.53
N PRO A 61 -2.17 -12.64 6.36
CA PRO A 61 -0.92 -11.90 6.19
C PRO A 61 -0.21 -12.24 4.87
N VAL A 62 -0.36 -13.48 4.38
CA VAL A 62 0.17 -13.92 3.09
C VAL A 62 -0.47 -13.15 1.92
N PHE A 63 -1.78 -12.91 1.97
CA PHE A 63 -2.46 -12.11 0.96
C PHE A 63 -1.96 -10.66 0.97
N CYS A 64 -1.83 -10.07 2.16
CA CYS A 64 -1.30 -8.71 2.31
C CYS A 64 0.12 -8.59 1.74
N LEU A 65 1.00 -9.56 2.02
CA LEU A 65 2.36 -9.58 1.49
C LEU A 65 2.38 -9.62 -0.04
N ILE A 66 1.59 -10.53 -0.65
CA ILE A 66 1.49 -10.65 -2.10
C ILE A 66 0.98 -9.35 -2.71
N MET A 67 -0.09 -8.77 -2.15
CA MET A 67 -0.68 -7.53 -2.67
C MET A 67 0.27 -6.35 -2.52
N CYS A 68 1.02 -6.23 -1.41
CA CYS A 68 2.05 -5.22 -1.24
C CYS A 68 3.13 -5.31 -2.34
N VAL A 69 3.58 -6.51 -2.69
CA VAL A 69 4.54 -6.71 -3.79
C VAL A 69 3.93 -6.30 -5.13
N LEU A 70 2.69 -6.71 -5.40
CA LEU A 70 1.98 -6.39 -6.64
C LEU A 70 1.70 -4.88 -6.78
N PHE A 71 1.28 -4.20 -5.71
CA PHE A 71 1.08 -2.75 -5.72
C PHE A 71 2.41 -2.00 -5.87
N THR A 72 3.48 -2.43 -5.18
CA THR A 72 4.83 -1.86 -5.38
C THR A 72 5.25 -1.97 -6.84
N ALA A 73 5.06 -3.15 -7.45
CA ALA A 73 5.35 -3.36 -8.85
C ALA A 73 4.48 -2.45 -9.74
N ASN A 74 3.16 -2.42 -9.52
CA ASN A 74 2.23 -1.58 -10.28
C ASN A 74 2.63 -0.09 -10.24
N TRP A 75 2.99 0.46 -9.08
CA TRP A 75 3.44 1.85 -8.97
C TRP A 75 4.80 2.07 -9.62
N THR A 76 5.72 1.10 -9.50
CA THR A 76 7.04 1.18 -10.15
C THR A 76 6.90 1.19 -11.67
N PHE A 77 6.15 0.25 -12.24
CA PHE A 77 5.87 0.19 -13.68
C PHE A 77 4.95 1.33 -14.16
N GLY A 78 4.05 1.82 -13.31
CA GLY A 78 3.26 3.03 -13.57
C GLY A 78 4.13 4.28 -13.69
N ALA A 79 5.20 4.39 -12.90
CA ALA A 79 6.20 5.45 -13.07
C ALA A 79 6.98 5.29 -14.39
N TRP A 80 7.13 4.06 -14.89
CA TRP A 80 7.73 3.84 -16.22
C TRP A 80 6.83 4.43 -17.28
N SER A 81 5.53 4.12 -17.27
CA SER A 81 4.61 4.63 -18.30
C SER A 81 4.60 6.16 -18.33
N LEU A 82 4.61 6.84 -17.18
CA LEU A 82 4.67 8.31 -17.10
C LEU A 82 5.95 8.92 -17.69
N SER A 83 7.07 8.20 -17.69
CA SER A 83 8.37 8.70 -18.17
C SER A 83 8.78 8.14 -19.54
N TYR A 84 8.00 7.19 -20.09
CA TYR A 84 8.27 6.53 -21.37
C TYR A 84 7.84 7.37 -22.58
N PHE A 85 6.95 8.36 -22.39
CA PHE A 85 6.29 9.05 -23.50
C PHE A 85 7.22 9.92 -24.37
N ASP A 86 8.41 10.32 -23.87
CA ASP A 86 9.29 11.24 -24.61
C ASP A 86 10.69 10.68 -24.99
N ASP A 87 11.29 9.76 -24.22
CA ASP A 87 12.72 9.39 -24.39
C ASP A 87 13.03 7.87 -24.37
N GLY A 88 12.02 6.99 -24.36
CA GLY A 88 12.25 5.53 -24.26
C GLY A 88 12.96 5.12 -22.96
N TRP A 89 13.88 4.14 -23.03
CA TRP A 89 14.71 3.71 -21.88
C TRP A 89 15.79 4.76 -21.57
N SER A 90 15.38 5.85 -20.92
CA SER A 90 16.27 6.94 -20.52
C SER A 90 16.79 6.77 -19.09
N VAL A 91 17.92 7.44 -18.77
CA VAL A 91 18.44 7.51 -17.39
C VAL A 91 17.39 8.07 -16.43
N ARG A 92 16.56 9.02 -16.90
CA ARG A 92 15.45 9.61 -16.13
C ARG A 92 14.36 8.57 -15.81
N THR A 93 14.00 7.75 -16.79
CA THR A 93 13.05 6.63 -16.61
C THR A 93 13.60 5.65 -15.59
N PHE A 94 14.87 5.26 -15.69
CA PHE A 94 15.51 4.36 -14.74
C PHE A 94 15.59 4.95 -13.32
N THR A 95 16.01 6.21 -13.16
CA THR A 95 16.11 6.85 -11.84
C THR A 95 14.75 7.04 -11.18
N LEU A 96 13.71 7.44 -11.93
CA LEU A 96 12.34 7.53 -11.44
C LEU A 96 11.80 6.17 -11.00
N SER A 97 12.15 5.11 -11.72
CA SER A 97 11.76 3.74 -11.39
C SER A 97 12.38 3.26 -10.08
N VAL A 98 13.70 3.44 -9.93
CA VAL A 98 14.42 3.07 -8.71
C VAL A 98 13.92 3.89 -7.53
N PHE A 99 13.65 5.18 -7.75
CA PHE A 99 13.06 6.06 -6.74
C PHE A 99 11.66 5.60 -6.33
N ALA A 100 10.77 5.35 -7.29
CA ALA A 100 9.42 4.86 -7.04
C ALA A 100 9.45 3.51 -6.30
N PHE A 101 10.26 2.55 -6.77
CA PHE A 101 10.42 1.26 -6.10
C PHE A 101 10.87 1.42 -4.65
N SER A 102 11.85 2.29 -4.40
CA SER A 102 12.38 2.52 -3.05
C SER A 102 11.35 3.16 -2.13
N VAL A 103 10.63 4.18 -2.60
CA VAL A 103 9.63 4.92 -1.82
C VAL A 103 8.39 4.07 -1.57
N PHE A 104 7.78 3.52 -2.62
CA PHE A 104 6.57 2.70 -2.50
C PHE A 104 6.87 1.36 -1.82
N GLY A 105 8.02 0.74 -2.09
CA GLY A 105 8.45 -0.47 -1.41
C GLY A 105 8.63 -0.26 0.08
N TRP A 106 9.26 0.85 0.49
CA TRP A 106 9.39 1.22 1.91
C TRP A 106 8.03 1.46 2.57
N LEU A 107 7.12 2.16 1.89
CA LEU A 107 5.77 2.38 2.37
C LEU A 107 5.03 1.03 2.56
N HIS A 108 4.96 0.19 1.53
CA HIS A 108 4.26 -1.10 1.64
C HIS A 108 4.86 -2.02 2.70
N TRP A 109 6.19 -2.07 2.84
CA TRP A 109 6.83 -2.89 3.87
C TRP A 109 6.44 -2.43 5.28
N ARG A 110 6.43 -1.11 5.52
CA ARG A 110 5.96 -0.54 6.79
C ARG A 110 4.48 -0.82 7.06
N GLY A 111 3.64 -0.77 6.04
CA GLY A 111 2.22 -1.13 6.16
C GLY A 111 2.01 -2.62 6.44
N LEU A 112 2.85 -3.49 5.86
CA LEU A 112 2.79 -4.93 6.07
C LEU A 112 3.17 -5.31 7.51
N ASP A 113 4.25 -4.71 8.04
CA ASP A 113 4.66 -4.91 9.44
C ASP A 113 3.53 -4.52 10.42
N GLU A 114 2.80 -3.44 10.13
CA GLU A 114 1.64 -3.03 10.91
C GLU A 114 0.47 -4.02 10.82
N LEU A 115 0.11 -4.45 9.61
CA LEU A 115 -0.98 -5.42 9.41
C LEU A 115 -0.64 -6.74 10.13
N ASN A 116 0.63 -7.16 10.08
CA ASN A 116 1.10 -8.34 10.80
C ASN A 116 0.96 -8.16 12.32
N ASP A 117 1.33 -7.02 12.91
CA ASP A 117 1.15 -6.79 14.35
C ASP A 117 -0.34 -6.75 14.78
N ILE A 118 -1.23 -6.25 13.91
CA ILE A 118 -2.67 -6.22 14.16
C ILE A 118 -3.29 -7.62 14.12
N TYR A 119 -2.92 -8.46 13.15
CA TYR A 119 -3.57 -9.74 12.88
C TYR A 119 -2.81 -10.97 13.41
N ALA A 120 -1.57 -10.82 13.91
CA ALA A 120 -0.84 -11.89 14.60
C ALA A 120 -1.19 -12.00 16.10
N ARG A 121 -2.09 -11.15 16.62
CA ARG A 121 -2.78 -11.33 17.90
C ARG A 121 -4.09 -12.06 17.71
#